data_AF-A0A6G0XZJ2-F1
#
_entry.id   AF-A0A6G0XZJ2-F1
#
_cell.length_a   1.000
_cell.length_b   1.000
_cell.length_c   1.000
_cell.angle_alpha   90.00
_cell.angle_beta   90.00
_cell.angle_gamma   90.00
#
_symmetry.space_group_name_H-M   'P 1'
#
loop_
_entity.id
_entity.type
_entity.pdbx_description
1 polymer ?
#
loop_
_entity_poly.entity_id
_entity_poly.type
_entity_poly.pdbx_seq_one_letter_code
_entity_poly.pdbx_strand_id
1 'polypeptide(L)'
;LTQNNPDLLDVTDPESLYNSHFNPKHPVKIIIHGFQGGRNLSPSTDLRNAYFTRGNYNIIIVDYSTLAQIPCLNQVEWAPRFCAMCIAQLANYLADHPRGVPPDKLHMMGYSVGAHIAGLTSNFINSGKIGRITGLDPTIIFYMSNNRSRDLDPTDAHFVDIIHTAAGILGQWGPSGHADFYVNGGTSQPGCASDSI
;
A
#
# COMPACT_ATOMS: atom_id res chain seq x y z
N LEU A 1 22.00 2.61 4.74
CA LEU A 1 21.90 2.63 6.22
C LEU A 1 20.52 2.16 6.68
N THR A 2 19.43 2.81 6.24
CA THR A 2 18.04 2.43 6.62
C THR A 2 17.54 1.07 6.12
N GLN A 3 18.19 0.47 5.10
CA GLN A 3 17.84 -0.86 4.60
C GLN A 3 18.00 -1.98 5.65
N ASN A 4 19.02 -1.88 6.49
CA ASN A 4 19.34 -2.87 7.51
C ASN A 4 18.82 -2.44 8.89
N ASN A 5 18.81 -1.12 9.15
CA ASN A 5 18.37 -0.52 10.41
C ASN A 5 17.32 0.56 10.10
N PRO A 6 16.03 0.20 9.94
CA PRO A 6 14.99 1.16 9.62
C PRO A 6 14.67 2.06 10.82
N ASP A 7 14.32 3.32 10.54
CA ASP A 7 13.76 4.22 11.54
C ASP A 7 12.28 3.87 11.76
N LEU A 8 11.82 3.95 13.01
CA LEU A 8 10.39 3.97 13.31
C LEU A 8 9.87 5.40 13.18
N LEU A 9 8.87 5.60 12.32
CA LEU A 9 8.13 6.87 12.25
C LEU A 9 6.93 6.78 13.20
N ASP A 10 7.04 7.47 14.33
CA ASP A 10 5.96 7.63 15.30
C ASP A 10 5.25 8.96 15.04
N VAL A 11 4.04 8.88 14.50
CA VAL A 11 3.22 10.05 14.15
C VAL A 11 2.73 10.83 15.36
N THR A 12 2.85 10.26 16.57
CA THR A 12 2.49 10.92 17.83
C THR A 12 3.64 11.73 18.42
N ASP A 13 4.87 11.53 17.93
CA ASP A 13 6.06 12.28 18.31
C ASP A 13 6.41 13.32 17.21
N PRO A 14 6.26 14.63 17.49
CA PRO A 14 6.64 15.68 16.55
C PRO A 14 8.12 15.63 16.14
N GLU A 15 9.00 15.06 16.97
CA GLU A 15 10.43 14.97 16.67
C GLU A 15 10.79 13.73 15.83
N SER A 16 9.86 12.79 15.63
CA SER A 16 10.14 11.51 14.96
C SER A 16 10.69 11.70 13.55
N LEU A 17 10.09 12.58 12.74
CA LEU A 17 10.57 12.84 11.39
C LEU A 17 11.92 13.59 11.39
N TYR A 18 12.16 14.49 12.35
CA TYR A 18 13.44 15.17 12.51
C TYR A 18 14.58 14.20 12.82
N ASN A 19 14.32 13.24 13.71
CA ASN A 19 15.28 12.24 14.15
C ASN A 19 15.45 11.08 13.17
N SER A 20 14.59 11.00 12.15
CA SER A 20 14.70 10.02 11.07
C SER A 20 15.65 10.48 9.94
N HIS A 21 15.98 9.53 9.07
CA HIS A 21 16.70 9.79 7.82
C HIS A 21 15.80 10.32 6.69
N PHE A 22 14.55 10.74 6.97
CA PHE A 22 13.63 11.27 5.98
C PHE A 22 14.21 12.52 5.28
N ASN A 23 14.16 12.53 3.95
CA ASN A 23 14.64 13.65 3.15
C ASN A 23 13.53 14.13 2.18
N PRO A 24 12.97 15.34 2.35
CA PRO A 24 11.88 15.82 1.50
C PRO A 24 12.26 15.99 0.02
N LYS A 25 13.56 15.99 -0.32
CA LYS A 25 14.02 16.01 -1.72
C LYS A 25 13.89 14.65 -2.41
N HIS A 26 13.64 13.57 -1.67
CA HIS A 26 13.50 12.22 -2.22
C HIS A 26 12.02 11.84 -2.36
N PRO A 27 11.63 11.15 -3.46
CA PRO A 27 10.24 10.72 -3.60
C PRO A 27 9.83 9.75 -2.49
N VAL A 28 8.58 9.87 -2.03
CA VAL A 28 8.04 9.04 -0.94
C VAL A 28 7.26 7.86 -1.51
N LYS A 29 7.56 6.66 -1.01
CA LYS A 29 6.96 5.39 -1.39
C LYS A 29 6.39 4.74 -0.14
N ILE A 30 5.08 4.54 -0.08
CA ILE A 30 4.41 3.87 1.04
C ILE A 30 4.00 2.48 0.56
N ILE A 31 4.55 1.43 1.16
CA ILE A 31 4.28 0.04 0.80
C ILE A 31 3.36 -0.58 1.85
N ILE A 32 2.26 -1.18 1.40
CA ILE A 32 1.25 -1.80 2.25
C ILE A 32 1.12 -3.26 1.83
N HIS A 33 1.52 -4.17 2.73
CA HIS A 33 1.47 -5.60 2.47
C HIS A 33 0.02 -6.13 2.44
N GLY A 34 -0.15 -7.41 2.11
CA GLY A 34 -1.45 -8.10 2.11
C GLY A 34 -1.72 -8.90 3.39
N PHE A 35 -2.72 -9.78 3.34
CA PHE A 35 -3.02 -10.73 4.42
C PHE A 35 -1.82 -11.66 4.68
N GLN A 36 -1.52 -11.96 5.95
CA GLN A 36 -0.30 -12.68 6.38
C GLN A 36 1.03 -12.06 5.91
N GLY A 37 1.01 -10.82 5.42
CA GLY A 37 2.21 -10.09 5.05
C GLY A 37 2.93 -9.49 6.25
N GLY A 38 3.98 -8.74 5.96
CA GLY A 38 4.74 -7.99 6.95
C GLY A 38 5.84 -7.18 6.28
N ARG A 39 6.55 -6.37 7.06
CA ARG A 39 7.63 -5.52 6.52
C ARG A 39 8.82 -6.30 5.96
N ASN A 40 9.04 -7.51 6.46
CA ASN A 40 10.17 -8.38 6.12
C ASN A 40 9.78 -9.51 5.15
N LEU A 41 8.58 -9.47 4.58
CA LEU A 41 8.07 -10.49 3.66
C LEU A 41 7.82 -9.87 2.28
N SER A 42 7.88 -10.72 1.24
CA SER A 42 7.46 -10.35 -0.11
C SER A 42 5.96 -9.98 -0.12
N PRO A 43 5.53 -8.98 -0.93
CA PRO A 43 6.32 -8.18 -1.87
C PRO A 43 7.00 -6.95 -1.24
N SER A 44 6.87 -6.71 0.06
CA SER A 44 7.43 -5.50 0.72
C SER A 44 8.94 -5.37 0.53
N THR A 45 9.66 -6.46 0.76
CA THR A 45 11.12 -6.51 0.60
C THR A 45 11.54 -6.33 -0.85
N ASP A 46 10.79 -6.90 -1.78
CA ASP A 46 11.13 -6.92 -3.20
C ASP A 46 10.97 -5.53 -3.80
N LEU A 47 9.85 -4.86 -3.50
CA LEU A 47 9.62 -3.47 -3.86
C LEU A 47 10.68 -2.55 -3.26
N ARG A 48 10.96 -2.68 -1.95
CA ARG A 48 11.98 -1.89 -1.27
C ARG A 48 13.35 -2.02 -1.96
N ASN A 49 13.79 -3.26 -2.19
CA ASN A 49 15.08 -3.54 -2.80
C ASN A 49 15.12 -3.00 -4.24
N ALA A 50 14.06 -3.23 -5.03
CA ALA A 50 13.96 -2.73 -6.39
C ALA A 50 14.10 -1.20 -6.47
N TYR A 51 13.40 -0.45 -5.60
CA TYR A 51 13.54 1.01 -5.59
C TYR A 51 14.95 1.46 -5.21
N PHE A 52 15.59 0.82 -4.23
CA PHE A 52 16.96 1.19 -3.86
C PHE A 52 18.00 0.91 -4.95
N THR A 53 17.73 0.00 -5.90
CA THR A 53 18.59 -0.15 -7.10
C THR A 53 18.44 1.00 -8.10
N ARG A 54 17.35 1.78 -8.02
CA ARG A 54 17.04 2.86 -8.98
C ARG A 54 17.42 4.24 -8.48
N GLY A 55 17.60 4.43 -7.17
CA GLY A 55 18.01 5.70 -6.60
C GLY A 55 17.61 5.88 -5.14
N ASN A 56 17.56 7.15 -4.72
CA ASN A 56 17.25 7.54 -3.35
C ASN A 56 15.76 7.81 -3.20
N TYR A 57 15.14 7.14 -2.23
CA TYR A 57 13.71 7.22 -1.92
C TYR A 57 13.49 7.20 -0.42
N ASN A 58 12.41 7.86 0.03
CA ASN A 58 11.87 7.61 1.37
C ASN A 58 10.89 6.43 1.24
N ILE A 59 11.33 5.23 1.62
CA ILE A 59 10.48 4.03 1.57
C ILE A 59 9.94 3.76 2.97
N ILE A 60 8.63 3.88 3.11
CA ILE A 60 7.90 3.62 4.35
C ILE A 60 7.10 2.33 4.15
N ILE A 61 7.36 1.31 4.97
CA ILE A 61 6.59 0.06 4.92
C ILE A 61 5.63 0.05 6.10
N VAL A 62 4.34 -0.06 5.82
CA VAL A 62 3.30 -0.17 6.83
C VAL A 62 3.22 -1.62 7.28
N ASP A 63 3.66 -1.89 8.51
CA ASP A 63 3.57 -3.21 9.12
C ASP A 63 2.33 -3.30 10.00
N TYR A 64 1.29 -3.96 9.50
CA TYR A 64 0.08 -4.27 10.23
C TYR A 64 -0.08 -5.78 10.43
N SER A 65 1.02 -6.53 10.38
CA SER A 65 1.04 -7.99 10.42
C SER A 65 0.32 -8.57 11.64
N THR A 66 0.29 -7.87 12.78
CA THR A 66 -0.43 -8.30 14.00
C THR A 66 -1.96 -8.25 13.85
N LEU A 67 -2.48 -7.53 12.86
CA LEU A 67 -3.91 -7.36 12.59
C LEU A 67 -4.41 -8.23 11.41
N ALA A 68 -3.54 -9.03 10.81
CA ALA A 68 -3.82 -9.79 9.59
C ALA A 68 -3.27 -11.22 9.67
N GLN A 69 -3.64 -11.96 10.72
CA GLN A 69 -3.13 -13.31 11.00
C GLN A 69 -4.23 -14.37 11.06
N ILE A 70 -3.86 -15.59 10.68
CA ILE A 70 -4.68 -16.80 10.91
C ILE A 70 -4.57 -17.20 12.39
N PRO A 71 -5.64 -17.71 13.03
CA PRO A 71 -6.92 -18.13 12.44
C PRO A 71 -8.02 -17.05 12.37
N CYS A 72 -7.74 -15.81 12.75
CA CYS A 72 -8.76 -14.76 12.91
C CYS A 72 -9.11 -14.05 11.61
N LEU A 73 -9.66 -14.78 10.63
CA LEU A 73 -10.10 -14.22 9.33
C LEU A 73 -11.13 -13.09 9.47
N ASN A 74 -11.94 -13.09 10.54
CA ASN A 74 -12.89 -12.03 10.83
C ASN A 74 -12.23 -10.66 11.09
N GLN A 75 -10.93 -10.60 11.37
CA GLN A 75 -10.21 -9.34 11.51
C GLN A 75 -10.22 -8.51 10.22
N VAL A 76 -10.32 -9.16 9.06
CA VAL A 76 -10.37 -8.48 7.75
C VAL A 76 -11.61 -7.58 7.61
N GLU A 77 -12.66 -7.77 8.42
CA GLU A 77 -13.85 -6.90 8.39
C GLU A 77 -13.60 -5.48 8.93
N TRP A 78 -12.64 -5.31 9.85
CA TRP A 78 -12.39 -4.03 10.52
C TRP A 78 -10.94 -3.54 10.42
N ALA A 79 -9.98 -4.46 10.38
CA ALA A 79 -8.55 -4.13 10.36
C ALA A 79 -8.16 -3.26 9.16
N PRO A 80 -8.64 -3.50 7.92
CA PRO A 80 -8.30 -2.64 6.79
C PRO A 80 -8.70 -1.18 7.00
N ARG A 81 -9.90 -0.94 7.55
CA ARG A 81 -10.37 0.41 7.89
C ARG A 81 -9.52 1.04 8.99
N PHE A 82 -9.17 0.28 10.02
CA PHE A 82 -8.32 0.76 11.10
C PHE A 82 -6.92 1.13 10.59
N CYS A 83 -6.28 0.26 9.82
CA CYS A 83 -5.00 0.53 9.15
C CYS A 83 -5.09 1.78 8.27
N ALA A 84 -6.15 1.92 7.48
CA ALA A 84 -6.34 3.07 6.61
C ALA A 84 -6.37 4.40 7.38
N MET A 85 -7.03 4.45 8.55
CA MET A 85 -7.02 5.62 9.43
C MET A 85 -5.62 5.92 9.98
N CYS A 86 -4.85 4.92 10.38
CA CYS A 86 -3.46 5.10 10.83
C CYS A 86 -2.54 5.61 9.71
N ILE A 87 -2.69 5.10 8.48
CA ILE A 87 -1.91 5.57 7.33
C ILE A 87 -2.33 7.01 6.95
N ALA A 88 -3.61 7.36 7.09
CA ALA A 88 -4.06 8.73 6.90
C ALA A 88 -3.48 9.69 7.95
N GLN A 89 -3.35 9.24 9.21
CA GLN A 89 -2.62 10.00 10.24
C GLN A 89 -1.16 10.23 9.83
N LEU A 90 -0.48 9.20 9.30
CA LEU A 90 0.87 9.36 8.74
C LEU A 90 0.90 10.37 7.59
N ALA A 91 -0.04 10.29 6.65
CA ALA A 91 -0.10 11.23 5.52
C ALA A 91 -0.32 12.68 5.98
N ASN A 92 -1.23 12.90 6.93
CA ASN A 92 -1.46 14.22 7.51
C ASN A 92 -0.25 14.70 8.33
N TYR A 93 0.38 13.83 9.12
CA TYR A 93 1.64 14.12 9.82
C TYR A 93 2.73 14.59 8.86
N LEU A 94 2.94 13.89 7.74
CA LEU A 94 3.88 14.31 6.71
C LEU A 94 3.48 15.63 6.04
N ALA A 95 2.19 15.88 5.83
CA ALA A 95 1.72 17.12 5.22
C ALA A 95 1.95 18.35 6.12
N ASP A 96 1.73 18.18 7.43
CA ASP A 96 1.80 19.27 8.41
C ASP A 96 3.22 19.49 8.95
N HIS A 97 4.11 18.51 8.84
CA HIS A 97 5.47 18.60 9.38
C HIS A 97 6.39 19.46 8.49
N PRO A 98 7.22 20.37 9.06
CA PRO A 98 8.13 21.23 8.28
C PRO A 98 9.20 20.53 7.41
N ARG A 99 9.39 19.22 7.59
CA ARG A 99 10.33 18.37 6.84
C ARG A 99 9.62 17.36 5.96
N GLY A 100 8.28 17.31 6.03
CA GLY A 100 7.49 16.34 5.33
C GLY A 100 7.12 16.81 3.93
N VAL A 101 6.10 16.17 3.35
CA VAL A 101 5.62 16.43 1.99
C VAL A 101 4.10 16.33 1.95
N PRO A 102 3.44 17.12 1.08
CA PRO A 102 2.00 17.05 0.89
C PRO A 102 1.53 15.71 0.30
N PRO A 103 0.24 15.34 0.45
CA PRO A 103 -0.30 14.06 -0.03
C PRO A 103 -0.12 13.80 -1.54
N ASP A 104 -0.07 14.86 -2.35
CA ASP A 104 0.15 14.79 -3.81
C ASP A 104 1.54 14.24 -4.17
N LYS A 105 2.51 14.27 -3.25
CA LYS A 105 3.85 13.68 -3.41
C LYS A 105 3.95 12.23 -2.95
N LEU A 106 2.88 11.69 -2.35
CA LEU A 106 2.86 10.31 -1.87
C LEU A 106 2.50 9.34 -3.00
N HIS A 107 3.25 8.24 -3.08
CA HIS A 107 2.91 7.09 -3.89
C HIS A 107 2.69 5.88 -3.00
N MET A 108 1.43 5.46 -2.86
CA MET A 108 1.08 4.25 -2.11
C MET A 108 1.05 3.04 -3.03
N MET A 109 1.60 1.92 -2.59
CA MET A 109 1.63 0.65 -3.32
C MET A 109 1.10 -0.43 -2.39
N GLY A 110 -0.08 -0.96 -2.72
CA GLY A 110 -0.75 -1.94 -1.89
C GLY A 110 -0.86 -3.29 -2.60
N TYR A 111 -0.57 -4.39 -1.90
CA TYR A 111 -0.74 -5.74 -2.42
C TYR A 111 -1.95 -6.43 -1.80
N SER A 112 -2.77 -7.11 -2.61
CA SER A 112 -3.94 -7.86 -2.13
C SER A 112 -4.87 -6.95 -1.29
N VAL A 113 -5.12 -7.27 -0.02
CA VAL A 113 -5.87 -6.42 0.92
C VAL A 113 -5.23 -5.02 1.06
N GLY A 114 -3.91 -4.91 0.97
CA GLY A 114 -3.17 -3.65 1.06
C GLY A 114 -3.54 -2.65 -0.03
N ALA A 115 -3.98 -3.12 -1.21
CA ALA A 115 -4.47 -2.24 -2.28
C ALA A 115 -5.74 -1.50 -1.85
N HIS A 116 -6.68 -2.23 -1.23
CA HIS A 116 -7.90 -1.66 -0.67
C HIS A 116 -7.63 -0.76 0.53
N ILE A 117 -6.64 -1.10 1.37
CA ILE A 117 -6.20 -0.22 2.47
C ILE A 117 -5.69 1.11 1.89
N ALA A 118 -4.90 1.08 0.81
CA ALA A 118 -4.40 2.29 0.15
C ALA A 118 -5.54 3.17 -0.37
N GLY A 119 -6.55 2.58 -1.01
CA GLY A 119 -7.76 3.28 -1.45
C GLY A 119 -8.53 3.87 -0.28
N LEU A 120 -8.86 3.03 0.72
CA LEU A 120 -9.55 3.43 1.95
C LEU A 120 -8.88 4.59 2.69
N THR A 121 -7.55 4.69 2.66
CA THR A 121 -6.81 5.79 3.27
C THR A 121 -7.21 7.15 2.70
N SER A 122 -7.57 7.23 1.41
CA SER A 122 -8.00 8.48 0.74
C SER A 122 -9.17 9.15 1.47
N ASN A 123 -10.11 8.34 1.98
CA ASN A 123 -11.33 8.78 2.66
C ASN A 123 -11.07 9.47 4.01
N PHE A 124 -9.85 9.38 4.54
CA PHE A 124 -9.48 9.92 5.85
C PHE A 124 -8.39 11.00 5.76
N ILE A 125 -7.93 11.35 4.56
CA ILE A 125 -6.96 12.44 4.36
C ILE A 125 -7.73 13.74 4.17
N ASN A 126 -7.44 14.72 5.04
CA ASN A 126 -8.07 16.04 4.98
C ASN A 126 -7.13 17.10 4.35
N SER A 127 -5.84 16.79 4.23
CA SER A 127 -4.79 17.72 3.79
C SER A 127 -4.60 17.78 2.27
N GLY A 128 -5.35 16.99 1.50
CA GLY A 128 -5.25 16.97 0.03
C GLY A 128 -5.59 15.61 -0.56
N LYS A 129 -5.22 15.40 -1.83
CA LYS A 129 -5.43 14.15 -2.56
C LYS A 129 -4.11 13.40 -2.75
N ILE A 130 -4.13 12.08 -2.61
CA ILE A 130 -2.94 11.23 -2.80
C ILE A 130 -2.45 11.37 -4.25
N GLY A 131 -1.13 11.49 -4.43
CA GLY A 131 -0.50 11.61 -5.74
C GLY A 131 -0.73 10.39 -6.63
N ARG A 132 -0.40 9.19 -6.13
CA ARG A 132 -0.61 7.94 -6.87
C ARG A 132 -0.89 6.77 -5.94
N ILE A 133 -1.74 5.86 -6.40
CA ILE A 133 -1.90 4.53 -5.81
C ILE A 133 -1.62 3.48 -6.89
N THR A 134 -0.70 2.53 -6.61
CA THR A 134 -0.57 1.30 -7.40
C THR A 134 -1.22 0.15 -6.64
N GLY A 135 -2.23 -0.49 -7.23
CA GLY A 135 -2.83 -1.73 -6.73
C GLY A 135 -2.12 -2.94 -7.34
N LEU A 136 -1.50 -3.77 -6.51
CA LEU A 136 -0.87 -5.03 -6.92
C LEU A 136 -1.83 -6.16 -6.60
N ASP A 137 -2.51 -6.66 -7.63
CA ASP A 137 -3.53 -7.72 -7.57
C ASP A 137 -4.53 -7.52 -6.41
N PRO A 138 -5.35 -6.43 -6.43
CA PRO A 138 -6.31 -6.15 -5.37
C PRO A 138 -7.25 -7.34 -5.16
N THR A 139 -7.43 -7.78 -3.91
CA THR A 139 -8.12 -9.06 -3.66
C THR A 139 -9.62 -8.98 -3.88
N ILE A 140 -10.21 -10.02 -4.47
CA ILE A 140 -11.67 -10.13 -4.58
C ILE A 140 -12.31 -10.59 -3.26
N ILE A 141 -11.55 -11.24 -2.38
CA ILE A 141 -12.06 -11.84 -1.14
C ILE A 141 -12.45 -10.71 -0.18
N PHE A 142 -13.74 -10.67 0.21
CA PHE A 142 -14.39 -9.59 0.98
C PHE A 142 -14.70 -8.29 0.23
N TYR A 143 -14.32 -8.17 -1.05
CA TYR A 143 -14.49 -6.97 -1.89
C TYR A 143 -15.28 -7.27 -3.18
N MET A 144 -16.24 -8.20 -3.11
CA MET A 144 -17.04 -8.65 -4.25
C MET A 144 -18.18 -7.70 -4.65
N SER A 145 -18.54 -6.75 -3.78
CA SER A 145 -19.74 -5.92 -3.93
C SER A 145 -19.52 -4.61 -4.71
N ASN A 146 -18.33 -4.39 -5.29
CA ASN A 146 -17.95 -3.14 -5.97
C ASN A 146 -18.31 -1.91 -5.14
N ASN A 147 -18.01 -1.97 -3.84
CA ASN A 147 -18.37 -0.93 -2.90
C ASN A 147 -17.28 0.15 -2.93
N ARG A 148 -17.50 1.22 -3.71
CA ARG A 148 -16.54 2.36 -3.81
C ARG A 148 -16.15 3.02 -2.48
N SER A 149 -16.94 2.84 -1.42
CA SER A 149 -16.55 3.35 -0.08
C SER A 149 -15.57 2.44 0.66
N ARG A 150 -15.25 1.27 0.12
CA ARG A 150 -14.41 0.23 0.72
C ARG A 150 -13.34 -0.31 -0.22
N ASP A 151 -13.66 -0.37 -1.49
CA ASP A 151 -12.82 -0.94 -2.54
C ASP A 151 -11.90 0.16 -3.07
N LEU A 152 -10.79 -0.24 -3.70
CA LEU A 152 -9.90 0.71 -4.36
C LEU A 152 -10.61 1.17 -5.64
N ASP A 153 -10.66 2.48 -5.88
CA ASP A 153 -11.24 3.03 -7.11
C ASP A 153 -10.49 4.26 -7.64
N PRO A 154 -10.73 4.68 -8.89
CA PRO A 154 -9.97 5.76 -9.51
C PRO A 154 -10.09 7.10 -8.77
N THR A 155 -11.13 7.32 -7.97
CA THR A 155 -11.32 8.56 -7.23
C THR A 155 -10.37 8.71 -6.04
N ASP A 156 -9.70 7.63 -5.58
CA ASP A 156 -8.85 7.61 -4.38
C ASP A 156 -7.53 8.40 -4.51
N ALA A 157 -7.05 8.64 -5.73
CA ALA A 157 -5.81 9.39 -5.97
C ALA A 157 -5.89 10.23 -7.25
N HIS A 158 -4.88 11.07 -7.50
CA HIS A 158 -4.73 11.74 -8.79
C HIS A 158 -4.49 10.73 -9.92
N PHE A 159 -3.82 9.62 -9.63
CA PHE A 159 -3.65 8.52 -10.55
C PHE A 159 -3.69 7.18 -9.80
N VAL A 160 -4.40 6.21 -10.37
CA VAL A 160 -4.55 4.86 -9.80
C VAL A 160 -4.24 3.90 -10.92
N ASP A 161 -3.22 3.06 -10.73
CA ASP A 161 -2.87 2.01 -11.69
C ASP A 161 -2.89 0.64 -11.02
N ILE A 162 -3.49 -0.33 -11.71
CA ILE A 162 -3.73 -1.66 -11.17
C ILE A 162 -2.98 -2.69 -12.01
N ILE A 163 -2.29 -3.61 -11.35
CA ILE A 163 -1.64 -4.76 -11.97
C ILE A 163 -2.42 -6.00 -11.58
N HIS A 164 -3.11 -6.60 -12.55
CA HIS A 164 -3.88 -7.83 -12.39
C HIS A 164 -3.02 -9.03 -12.80
N THR A 165 -2.88 -10.00 -11.90
CA THR A 165 -2.06 -11.21 -12.09
C THR A 165 -2.76 -12.51 -11.69
N ALA A 166 -3.77 -12.45 -10.83
CA ALA A 166 -4.66 -13.56 -10.47
C ALA A 166 -6.15 -13.16 -10.46
N ALA A 167 -6.54 -12.29 -11.40
CA ALA A 167 -7.90 -11.80 -11.59
C ALA A 167 -8.90 -12.97 -11.78
N GLY A 168 -9.96 -12.96 -10.97
CA GLY A 168 -11.00 -14.00 -10.95
C GLY A 168 -10.67 -15.24 -10.12
N ILE A 169 -9.44 -15.35 -9.59
CA ILE A 169 -9.05 -16.43 -8.67
C ILE A 169 -8.92 -15.86 -7.25
N LEU A 170 -7.98 -14.92 -7.06
CA LEU A 170 -7.76 -14.21 -5.80
C LEU A 170 -7.86 -12.68 -5.95
N GLY A 171 -7.64 -12.17 -7.17
CA GLY A 171 -7.72 -10.77 -7.53
C GLY A 171 -9.09 -10.37 -8.13
N GLN A 172 -9.44 -9.08 -8.03
CA GLN A 172 -10.60 -8.50 -8.68
C GLN A 172 -10.49 -8.63 -10.21
N TRP A 173 -11.62 -8.90 -10.89
CA TRP A 173 -11.63 -9.04 -12.35
C TRP A 173 -11.83 -7.70 -13.07
N GLY A 174 -12.76 -6.89 -12.56
CA GLY A 174 -13.14 -5.63 -13.17
C GLY A 174 -12.06 -4.56 -13.04
N PRO A 175 -12.02 -3.60 -13.96
CA PRO A 175 -11.10 -2.48 -13.85
C PRO A 175 -11.46 -1.63 -12.63
N SER A 176 -10.45 -1.22 -11.87
CA SER A 176 -10.59 -0.39 -10.67
C SER A 176 -9.62 0.79 -10.62
N GLY A 177 -8.84 1.00 -11.69
CA GLY A 177 -7.91 2.12 -11.82
C GLY A 177 -8.27 3.11 -12.92
N HIS A 178 -7.44 4.14 -13.03
CA HIS A 178 -7.33 4.95 -14.24
C HIS A 178 -6.65 4.16 -15.37
N ALA A 179 -5.77 3.23 -15.00
CA ALA A 179 -5.13 2.29 -15.92
C ALA A 179 -5.06 0.90 -15.27
N ASP A 180 -5.53 -0.12 -15.99
CA ASP A 180 -5.54 -1.50 -15.53
C ASP A 180 -4.70 -2.37 -16.48
N PHE A 181 -3.70 -3.06 -15.92
CA PHE A 181 -2.74 -3.87 -16.64
C PHE A 181 -2.98 -5.35 -16.33
N TYR A 182 -3.43 -6.12 -17.33
CA TYR A 182 -3.69 -7.55 -17.20
C TYR A 182 -2.48 -8.35 -17.70
N VAL A 183 -1.57 -8.67 -16.78
CA VAL A 183 -0.29 -9.32 -17.12
C VAL A 183 -0.56 -10.75 -17.57
N ASN A 184 -0.07 -11.12 -18.76
CA ASN A 184 -0.34 -12.44 -19.38
C ASN A 184 -1.84 -12.80 -19.44
N GLY A 185 -2.72 -11.80 -19.63
CA GLY A 185 -4.17 -11.99 -19.61
C GLY A 185 -4.81 -11.84 -18.23
N GLY A 186 -4.01 -11.69 -17.17
CA GLY A 186 -4.43 -11.23 -15.84
C GLY A 186 -4.84 -12.32 -14.85
N THR A 187 -5.10 -13.56 -15.30
CA THR A 187 -5.60 -14.64 -14.43
C THR A 187 -4.53 -15.63 -13.99
N SER A 188 -3.60 -16.00 -14.85
CA SER A 188 -2.59 -17.02 -14.56
C SER A 188 -1.25 -16.61 -15.12
N GLN A 189 -0.21 -16.69 -14.29
CA GLN A 189 1.14 -16.29 -14.65
C GLN A 189 2.01 -17.51 -14.97
N PRO A 190 2.83 -17.47 -16.04
CA PRO A 190 3.80 -18.51 -16.33
C PRO A 190 4.71 -18.79 -15.13
N GLY A 191 4.88 -20.07 -14.77
CA GLY A 191 5.71 -20.50 -13.63
C GLY A 191 5.01 -20.56 -12.27
N CYS A 192 3.81 -19.98 -12.11
CA CYS A 192 3.05 -20.09 -10.85
C CYS A 192 2.29 -21.42 -10.70
N ALA A 193 2.11 -22.18 -11.78
CA ALA A 193 1.47 -23.50 -11.75
C ALA A 193 2.42 -24.64 -11.32
N SER A 194 3.67 -24.32 -10.97
CA SER A 194 4.73 -25.30 -10.71
C SER A 194 5.49 -25.06 -9.41
N ASP A 195 4.78 -25.03 -8.28
CA ASP A 195 5.35 -25.35 -6.96
C ASP A 195 4.61 -26.55 -6.35
N SER A 196 4.53 -27.63 -7.13
CA SER A 196 4.39 -28.99 -6.59
C SER A 196 5.78 -29.61 -6.58
N ILE A 197 6.53 -29.39 -5.51
CA ILE A 197 7.65 -30.27 -5.14
C ILE A 197 7.22 -31.05 -3.90
#